data_AF-A0A7G9SGH1-F1
#
_entry.id   AF-A0A7G9SGH1-F1
#
_cell.length_a   1.000
_cell.length_b   1.000
_cell.length_c   1.000
_cell.angle_alpha   90.00
_cell.angle_beta   90.00
_cell.angle_gamma   90.00
#
_symmetry.space_group_name_H-M   'P 1'
#
loop_
_entity.id
_entity.type
_entity.pdbx_description
1 polymer ?
#
loop_
_entity_poly.entity_id
_entity_poly.type
_entity_poly.pdbx_seq_one_letter_code
_entity_poly.pdbx_strand_id
1 'polypeptide(L)' 'MTVQLDFYRKQAADARAGADAATLANIRDRWLRSEATWMQLADRSERAEKFRQTLAAKHAAPPAQGETAAS' A
#
# COMPACT_ATOMS: atom_id res chain seq x y z
N MET A 1 1.29 -7.92 4.80
CA MET A 1 1.01 -6.51 5.13
C MET A 1 2.26 -5.93 5.76
N THR A 2 2.78 -4.78 5.32
CA THR A 2 4.04 -4.22 5.84
C THR A 2 3.77 -3.16 6.92
N VAL A 3 4.71 -3.01 7.86
CA VAL A 3 4.60 -2.02 8.96
C VAL A 3 4.28 -0.60 8.45
N GLN A 4 4.88 -0.20 7.32
CA GLN A 4 4.61 1.12 6.72
C GLN A 4 3.17 1.24 6.20
N LEU A 5 2.65 0.19 5.56
CA LEU A 5 1.28 0.19 5.05
C LEU A 5 0.27 0.22 6.20
N ASP A 6 0.52 -0.54 7.26
CA ASP A 6 -0.32 -0.52 8.47
C ASP A 6 -0.29 0.85 9.15
N PHE A 7 0.89 1.47 9.24
CA PHE A 7 1.04 2.82 9.77
C PHE A 7 0.24 3.86 8.95
N TYR A 8 0.35 3.84 7.61
CA TYR A 8 -0.40 4.78 6.77
C TYR A 8 -1.91 4.58 6.87
N ARG A 9 -2.38 3.33 6.91
CA ARG A 9 -3.82 3.04 7.11
C ARG A 9 -4.32 3.51 8.47
N LYS A 10 -3.52 3.34 9.53
CA LYS A 10 -3.85 3.89 10.84
C LYS A 10 -3.93 5.43 10.81
N GLN A 11 -2.96 6.11 10.20
CA GLN A 11 -3.00 7.57 10.09
C GLN A 11 -4.20 8.07 9.29
N ALA A 12 -4.58 7.37 8.21
CA ALA A 12 -5.80 7.68 7.46
C ALA A 12 -7.06 7.54 8.32
N ALA A 13 -7.17 6.45 9.08
CA ALA A 13 -8.30 6.21 9.99
C ALA A 13 -8.36 7.26 11.12
N ASP A 14 -7.23 7.60 11.72
CA ASP A 14 -7.15 8.62 12.76
C ASP A 14 -7.55 10.00 12.20
N ALA A 15 -7.12 10.33 10.97
CA ALA A 15 -7.52 11.56 10.30
C ALA A 15 -9.02 11.60 9.97
N ARG A 16 -9.59 10.47 9.56
CA ARG A 16 -11.03 10.35 9.30
C ARG A 16 -11.84 10.56 10.58
N ALA A 17 -11.45 9.93 11.68
CA ALA A 17 -12.08 10.15 12.98
C ALA A 17 -11.99 11.62 13.42
N GLY A 18 -10.87 12.30 13.14
CA GLY A 18 -10.71 13.73 13.35
C GLY A 18 -11.65 14.59 12.49
N ALA A 19 -11.88 14.21 11.23
CA ALA A 19 -12.83 14.88 10.34
C ALA A 19 -14.27 14.74 10.84
N ASP A 20 -14.64 13.54 11.29
CA ASP A 20 -15.97 13.22 11.80
C ASP A 20 -16.26 13.97 13.11
N ALA A 21 -15.25 14.16 13.97
CA ALA A 21 -15.35 14.93 15.21
C ALA A 21 -15.33 16.46 15.00
N ALA A 22 -14.92 16.95 13.81
CA ALA A 22 -14.78 18.38 13.57
C ALA A 22 -16.14 19.08 13.44
N THR A 23 -16.34 20.12 14.24
CA THR A 23 -17.54 20.99 14.22
C THR A 23 -17.45 22.09 13.16
N LEU A 24 -16.24 22.54 12.83
CA LEU A 24 -15.99 23.55 11.81
C LEU A 24 -15.60 22.93 10.47
N ALA A 25 -16.20 23.42 9.39
CA ALA A 25 -15.96 22.91 8.03
C ALA A 25 -14.49 23.01 7.62
N ASN A 26 -13.83 24.14 7.88
CA ASN A 26 -12.41 24.34 7.55
C ASN A 26 -11.48 23.35 8.27
N ILE A 27 -11.83 22.92 9.48
CA ILE A 27 -11.09 21.91 10.24
C ILE A 27 -11.36 20.53 9.67
N ARG A 28 -12.63 20.21 9.35
CA ARG A 28 -13.00 18.96 8.66
C ARG A 28 -12.23 18.81 7.35
N ASP A 29 -12.20 19.85 6.52
CA ASP A 29 -11.51 19.82 5.22
C ASP A 29 -10.00 19.63 5.36
N ARG A 30 -9.38 20.18 6.43
CA ARG A 30 -7.98 19.91 6.74
C ARG A 30 -7.75 18.44 7.09
N TRP A 31 -8.63 17.84 7.89
CA TRP A 31 -8.55 16.42 8.23
C TRP A 31 -8.75 15.52 7.02
N LEU A 32 -9.74 15.80 6.18
CA LEU A 32 -10.00 15.04 4.95
C LEU A 32 -8.82 15.11 3.96
N ARG A 33 -8.13 16.26 3.86
CA ARG A 33 -6.89 16.36 3.07
C ARG A 33 -5.75 15.51 3.65
N SER A 34 -5.66 15.42 4.97
CA SER A 34 -4.71 14.56 5.66
C SER A 34 -5.01 13.07 5.38
N GLU A 35 -6.27 12.65 5.56
CA GLU A 35 -6.75 11.30 5.21
C GLU A 35 -6.39 10.94 3.76
N ALA A 36 -6.71 11.82 2.81
CA ALA A 36 -6.40 11.61 1.40
C ALA A 36 -4.90 11.41 1.15
N THR A 37 -4.04 12.17 1.84
CA THR A 37 -2.58 12.04 1.70
C THR A 37 -2.10 10.69 2.24
N TRP A 38 -2.59 10.27 3.41
CA TRP A 38 -2.24 8.98 3.99
C TRP A 38 -2.73 7.80 3.14
N MET A 39 -3.94 7.90 2.59
CA MET A 39 -4.48 6.90 1.67
C MET A 39 -3.64 6.77 0.40
N GLN A 40 -3.18 7.87 -0.20
CA GLN A 40 -2.29 7.82 -1.36
C GLN A 40 -0.96 7.12 -1.06
N LEU A 41 -0.40 7.34 0.14
CA LEU A 41 0.82 6.66 0.57
C LEU A 41 0.58 5.18 0.82
N ALA A 42 -0.53 4.82 1.47
CA ALA A 42 -0.94 3.42 1.65
C ALA A 42 -1.06 2.70 0.31
N ASP A 43 -1.78 3.28 -0.65
CA ASP A 43 -1.96 2.70 -1.99
C ASP A 43 -0.64 2.47 -2.71
N ARG A 44 0.28 3.46 -2.63
CA ARG A 44 1.62 3.32 -3.21
C ARG A 44 2.40 2.18 -2.55
N SER A 45 2.38 2.10 -1.22
CA SER A 45 3.07 1.04 -0.49
C SER A 45 2.50 -0.34 -0.79
N GLU A 46 1.18 -0.46 -0.91
CA GLU A 46 0.52 -1.71 -1.28
C GLU A 46 0.88 -2.15 -2.69
N ARG A 47 0.90 -1.22 -3.66
CA ARG A 47 1.32 -1.52 -5.04
C ARG A 47 2.77 -1.98 -5.11
N ALA A 48 3.67 -1.30 -4.40
CA ALA A 48 5.08 -1.68 -4.34
C ALA A 48 5.27 -3.08 -3.74
N GLU A 49 4.49 -3.42 -2.71
CA GLU A 49 4.52 -4.73 -2.09
C GLU A 49 4.02 -5.83 -3.04
N LYS A 50 2.88 -5.62 -3.70
CA LYS A 50 2.36 -6.56 -4.71
C LYS A 50 3.36 -6.78 -5.85
N PHE A 51 4.04 -5.72 -6.28
CA PHE A 51 5.07 -5.81 -7.31
C PHE A 51 6.25 -6.67 -6.85
N ARG A 52 6.77 -6.45 -5.63
CA ARG A 52 7.85 -7.28 -5.06
C ARG A 52 7.44 -8.75 -4.95
N GLN A 53 6.23 -9.04 -4.48
CA GLN A 53 5.71 -10.41 -4.40
C GLN A 53 5.61 -11.06 -5.79
N THR A 54 5.16 -10.31 -6.79
CA THR A 54 5.08 -10.79 -8.18
C THR A 54 6.46 -11.11 -8.74
N LEU A 55 7.46 -10.24 -8.51
CA LEU A 55 8.82 -10.51 -8.94
C LEU A 55 9.42 -11.71 -8.22
N ALA A 56 9.27 -11.80 -6.90
CA ALA A 56 9.74 -12.94 -6.12
C ALA A 56 9.16 -14.26 -6.65
N ALA A 57 7.86 -14.29 -6.97
CA ALA A 57 7.22 -15.46 -7.55
C ALA A 57 7.78 -15.83 -8.94
N LYS A 58 8.07 -14.84 -9.80
CA LYS A 58 8.67 -15.07 -11.12
C LYS A 58 10.11 -15.59 -11.03
N HIS A 59 10.90 -15.11 -10.07
CA HIS A 59 12.28 -15.54 -9.87
C HIS A 59 12.41 -16.86 -9.08
N ALA A 60 11.39 -17.23 -8.30
CA ALA A 60 11.33 -18.52 -7.60
C ALA A 60 10.88 -19.68 -8.50
N ALA A 61 10.40 -19.41 -9.72
CA ALA A 61 10.20 -20.43 -10.73
C ALA A 61 11.59 -20.84 -11.28
N PRO A 62 12.05 -22.09 -11.10
CA PRO A 62 13.28 -22.53 -11.72
C PRO A 62 13.18 -22.36 -13.24
N PRO A 63 14.27 -22.03 -13.94
CA PRO A 63 14.27 -22.09 -15.40
C PRO A 63 13.82 -23.49 -15.78
N ALA A 64 12.75 -23.58 -16.59
CA ALA A 64 12.31 -24.85 -17.15
C ALA A 64 13.55 -25.49 -17.79
N GLN A 65 14.02 -26.58 -17.19
CA GLN A 65 15.09 -27.40 -17.73
C GLN A 65 14.54 -28.09 -18.96
N GLY A 66 14.52 -27.34 -20.06
CA GLY A 66 14.19 -27.80 -21.40
C GLY A 66 15.45 -27.86 -22.24
N GLU A 67 16.47 -28.58 -21.77
CA GLU A 67 17.53 -29.10 -22.64
C GLU A 67 18.17 -30.32 -21.98
N THR A 68 17.41 -31.41 -21.94
CA THR A 68 18.00 -32.75 -21.92
C THR A 68 17.83 -33.34 -23.31
N ALA A 69 18.93 -33.90 -23.82
CA ALA A 69 19.08 -34.73 -25.02
C ALA A 69 18.99 -34.03 -26.39
N ALA A 70 20.15 -33.85 -27.05
CA ALA A 70 20.58 -34.78 -28.11
C ALA A 70 21.89 -34.34 -28.80
N SER A 71 22.74 -35.36 -29.04
CA SER A 71 23.93 -35.46 -29.93
C SER A 71 25.25 -34.87 -29.44
#